data_AF-A0A554UZ82-F1
#
_entry.id   AF-A0A554UZ82-F1
#
_cell.length_a   1.000
_cell.length_b   1.000
_cell.length_c   1.000
_cell.angle_alpha   90.00
_cell.angle_beta   90.00
_cell.angle_gamma   90.00
#
_symmetry.space_group_name_H-M   'P 1'
#
loop_
_entity.id
_entity.type
_entity.pdbx_description
1 polymer ?
#
loop_
_entity_poly.entity_id
_entity_poly.type
_entity_poly.pdbx_seq_one_letter_code
_entity_poly.pdbx_strand_id
1 'polypeptide(L)'
;MSLENINRALVSHDLVQDLKWNADLRHEFEQDQAGVLDRYDLTPAERTAIEQRDFRALYDLGFHPYLGAQFARILFANNKSGATSAVQMLLASIRQAPAGSATSQR
;
A
#
# COMPACT_ATOMS: atom_id res chain seq x y z
N MET A 1 15.51 1.73 -0.72
CA MET A 1 15.01 0.38 -0.37
C MET A 1 15.77 -0.62 -1.22
N SER A 2 16.45 -1.58 -0.59
CA SER A 2 17.17 -2.65 -1.29
C SER A 2 16.22 -3.84 -1.52
N LEU A 3 16.38 -4.55 -2.64
CA LEU A 3 15.66 -5.80 -2.92
C LEU A 3 16.07 -6.94 -1.96
N GLU A 4 17.14 -6.76 -1.20
CA GLU A 4 17.71 -7.75 -0.28
C GLU A 4 16.83 -8.01 0.96
N ASN A 5 15.88 -7.11 1.29
CA ASN A 5 15.04 -7.19 2.48
C ASN A 5 13.57 -7.55 2.19
N ILE A 6 13.29 -8.18 1.04
CA ILE A 6 11.92 -8.57 0.71
C ILE A 6 11.47 -9.71 1.63
N ASN A 7 10.41 -9.45 2.41
CA ASN A 7 9.77 -10.46 3.24
C ASN A 7 8.73 -11.22 2.40
N ARG A 8 9.08 -12.43 1.96
CA ARG A 8 8.21 -13.27 1.11
C ARG A 8 7.00 -13.87 1.86
N ALA A 9 6.92 -13.71 3.17
CA ALA A 9 5.80 -14.21 3.98
C ALA A 9 4.65 -13.19 4.10
N LEU A 10 4.77 -12.00 3.51
CA LEU A 10 3.71 -11.00 3.54
C LEU A 10 2.54 -11.43 2.65
N VAL A 11 1.39 -11.68 3.27
CA VAL A 11 0.13 -12.05 2.60
C VAL A 11 -0.35 -10.96 1.65
N SER A 12 0.03 -9.72 1.93
CA SER A 12 -0.24 -8.58 1.05
C SER A 12 0.39 -8.74 -0.35
N HIS A 13 1.40 -9.60 -0.57
CA HIS A 13 1.88 -9.92 -1.93
C HIS A 13 0.84 -10.70 -2.72
N ASP A 14 0.18 -11.69 -2.11
CA ASP A 14 -0.87 -12.50 -2.73
C ASP A 14 -2.11 -11.66 -3.02
N LEU A 15 -2.54 -10.83 -2.06
CA LEU A 15 -3.62 -9.85 -2.25
C LEU A 15 -3.42 -9.02 -3.53
N VAL A 16 -2.21 -8.49 -3.76
CA VAL A 16 -1.94 -7.67 -4.95
C VAL A 16 -1.99 -8.49 -6.23
N GLN A 17 -1.56 -9.75 -6.21
CA GLN A 17 -1.67 -10.62 -7.38
C GLN A 17 -3.14 -10.97 -7.67
N ASP A 18 -3.92 -11.28 -6.65
CA ASP A 18 -5.34 -11.60 -6.81
C ASP A 18 -6.12 -10.40 -7.34
N LEU A 19 -5.92 -9.21 -6.77
CA LEU A 19 -6.51 -7.96 -7.29
C LEU A 19 -6.06 -7.64 -8.72
N LYS A 20 -4.89 -8.11 -9.15
CA LYS A 20 -4.39 -7.91 -10.52
C LYS A 20 -5.14 -8.77 -11.53
N TRP A 21 -5.41 -10.02 -11.20
CA TRP A 21 -5.92 -11.01 -12.14
C TRP A 21 -7.42 -11.26 -12.01
N ASN A 22 -8.04 -10.87 -10.90
CA ASN A 22 -9.47 -11.02 -10.66
C ASN A 22 -10.17 -9.65 -10.69
N ALA A 23 -10.91 -9.39 -11.77
CA ALA A 23 -11.62 -8.13 -11.98
C ALA A 23 -12.80 -7.96 -11.00
N ASP A 24 -13.49 -9.05 -10.66
CA ASP A 24 -14.63 -9.02 -9.73
C ASP A 24 -14.12 -8.71 -8.32
N LEU A 25 -13.05 -9.38 -7.87
CA LEU A 25 -12.39 -9.09 -6.60
C LEU A 25 -11.90 -7.64 -6.54
N ARG A 26 -11.34 -7.12 -7.65
CA ARG A 26 -10.94 -5.72 -7.71
C ARG A 26 -12.14 -4.79 -7.55
N HIS A 27 -13.24 -5.08 -8.25
CA HIS A 27 -14.46 -4.29 -8.13
C HIS A 27 -15.00 -4.32 -6.68
N GLU A 28 -15.03 -5.49 -6.05
CA GLU A 28 -15.38 -5.63 -4.64
C GLU A 28 -14.46 -4.82 -3.73
N PHE A 29 -13.14 -4.88 -3.94
CA PHE A 29 -12.16 -4.14 -3.15
C PHE A 29 -12.34 -2.63 -3.28
N GLU A 30 -12.77 -2.14 -4.45
CA GLU A 30 -13.08 -0.74 -4.68
C GLU A 30 -14.36 -0.27 -3.98
N GLN A 31 -15.33 -1.16 -3.78
CA GLN A 31 -16.60 -0.84 -3.09
C GLN A 31 -16.52 -1.07 -1.58
N ASP A 32 -15.84 -2.13 -1.15
CA ASP A 32 -15.70 -2.58 0.24
C ASP A 32 -14.29 -3.12 0.48
N GLN A 33 -13.35 -2.18 0.63
CA GLN A 33 -11.97 -2.51 0.90
C GLN A 33 -11.82 -3.36 2.17
N ALA A 34 -12.50 -2.99 3.26
CA ALA A 34 -12.38 -3.67 4.54
C ALA A 34 -12.88 -5.12 4.46
N GLY A 35 -14.04 -5.36 3.85
CA GLY A 35 -14.61 -6.70 3.70
C GLY A 35 -13.80 -7.61 2.77
N VAL A 36 -13.05 -7.05 1.80
CA VAL A 36 -12.08 -7.84 1.04
C VAL A 36 -10.83 -8.14 1.87
N LEU A 37 -10.30 -7.16 2.62
CA LEU A 37 -9.13 -7.36 3.48
C LEU A 37 -9.38 -8.40 4.59
N ASP A 38 -10.60 -8.50 5.11
CA ASP A 38 -11.01 -9.53 6.09
C ASP A 38 -10.85 -10.98 5.59
N ARG A 39 -10.75 -11.18 4.27
CA ARG A 39 -10.58 -12.52 3.65
C ARG A 39 -9.13 -12.99 3.64
N TYR A 40 -8.19 -12.10 3.94
CA TYR A 40 -6.76 -12.40 3.95
C TYR A 40 -6.24 -12.41 5.38
N ASP A 41 -5.36 -13.36 5.70
CA ASP A 41 -4.69 -13.45 7.00
C ASP A 41 -3.55 -12.42 7.11
N LEU A 42 -3.89 -11.14 6.87
CA LEU A 42 -2.96 -10.03 6.95
C LEU A 42 -2.55 -9.82 8.40
N THR A 43 -1.27 -9.58 8.62
CA THR A 43 -0.84 -9.07 9.93
C THR A 43 -1.53 -7.72 10.21
N PRO A 44 -1.74 -7.35 11.48
CA PRO A 44 -2.30 -6.04 11.82
C PRO A 44 -1.51 -4.87 11.20
N ALA A 45 -0.18 -5.04 11.05
CA ALA A 45 0.70 -4.05 10.44
C ALA A 45 0.47 -3.93 8.93
N GLU A 46 0.36 -5.05 8.20
CA GLU A 46 0.00 -5.02 6.78
C GLU A 46 -1.35 -4.35 6.56
N ARG A 47 -2.38 -4.78 7.32
CA ARG A 47 -3.73 -4.21 7.20
C ARG A 47 -3.73 -2.70 7.43
N THR A 48 -3.15 -2.25 8.53
CA THR A 48 -3.07 -0.82 8.87
C THR A 48 -2.40 -0.02 7.75
N ALA A 49 -1.28 -0.51 7.23
CA ALA A 49 -0.55 0.17 6.18
C ALA A 49 -1.34 0.23 4.85
N ILE A 50 -2.11 -0.80 4.52
CA ILE A 50 -2.99 -0.82 3.34
C ILE A 50 -4.15 0.17 3.49
N GLU A 51 -4.87 0.13 4.61
CA GLU A 51 -6.03 0.99 4.88
C GLU A 51 -5.63 2.48 4.89
N GLN A 52 -4.46 2.79 5.44
CA GLN A 52 -3.90 4.16 5.48
C GLN A 52 -3.17 4.56 4.19
N ARG A 53 -3.01 3.63 3.24
CA ARG A 53 -2.23 3.82 2.01
C ARG A 53 -0.79 4.24 2.29
N ASP A 54 -0.22 3.74 3.39
CA ASP A 54 1.15 4.00 3.83
C ASP A 54 2.11 2.97 3.21
N PHE A 55 2.58 3.28 2.00
CA PHE A 55 3.58 2.44 1.34
C PHE A 55 4.93 2.47 2.02
N ARG A 56 5.24 3.49 2.83
CA ARG A 56 6.49 3.49 3.59
C ARG A 56 6.44 2.38 4.64
N ALA A 57 5.37 2.33 5.43
CA ALA A 57 5.16 1.25 6.39
C ALA A 57 5.14 -0.13 5.72
N LEU A 58 4.46 -0.28 4.58
CA LEU A 58 4.51 -1.54 3.81
C LEU A 58 5.94 -1.92 3.42
N TYR A 59 6.72 -0.99 2.89
CA TYR A 59 8.10 -1.29 2.50
C TYR A 59 9.02 -1.54 3.69
N ASP A 60 8.79 -0.89 4.83
CA ASP A 60 9.52 -1.17 6.07
C ASP A 60 9.20 -2.59 6.60
N LEU A 61 8.02 -3.15 6.30
CA LEU A 61 7.69 -4.57 6.53
C LEU A 61 8.36 -5.54 5.55
N GLY A 62 9.05 -5.05 4.52
CA GLY A 62 9.67 -5.85 3.47
C GLY A 62 8.78 -6.07 2.24
N PHE A 63 7.80 -5.21 2.00
CA PHE A 63 6.93 -5.32 0.83
C PHE A 63 7.70 -5.12 -0.49
N HIS A 64 7.37 -5.89 -1.52
CA HIS A 64 8.10 -5.87 -2.78
C HIS A 64 7.84 -4.56 -3.56
N PRO A 65 8.88 -3.76 -3.91
CA PRO A 65 8.69 -2.46 -4.56
C PRO A 65 7.92 -2.50 -5.89
N TYR A 66 8.18 -3.50 -6.74
CA TYR A 66 7.44 -3.71 -7.98
C TYR A 66 5.93 -3.94 -7.75
N LEU A 67 5.57 -4.80 -6.79
CA LEU A 67 4.17 -4.99 -6.40
C LEU A 67 3.59 -3.72 -5.78
N GLY A 68 4.39 -2.94 -5.04
CA GLY A 68 3.97 -1.66 -4.46
C GLY A 68 3.56 -0.65 -5.54
N ALA A 69 4.34 -0.54 -6.62
CA ALA A 69 3.98 0.31 -7.75
C ALA A 69 2.70 -0.17 -8.48
N GLN A 70 2.45 -1.48 -8.53
CA GLN A 70 1.21 -2.03 -9.09
C GLN A 70 0.02 -1.76 -8.19
N PHE A 71 0.19 -1.96 -6.88
CA PHE A 71 -0.86 -1.79 -5.90
C PHE A 71 -1.26 -0.33 -5.71
N ALA A 72 -0.31 0.60 -5.75
CA ALA A 72 -0.59 2.03 -5.77
C ALA A 72 -1.52 2.41 -6.93
N ARG A 73 -1.36 1.81 -8.11
CA ARG A 73 -2.28 2.08 -9.22
C ARG A 73 -3.70 1.60 -8.90
N ILE A 74 -3.86 0.48 -8.21
CA ILE A 74 -5.17 -0.05 -7.80
C ILE A 74 -5.78 0.85 -6.72
N LEU A 75 -5.04 1.14 -5.64
CA LEU A 75 -5.52 1.96 -4.51
C LEU A 75 -5.85 3.41 -4.89
N PHE A 76 -5.17 3.97 -5.89
CA PHE A 76 -5.35 5.37 -6.29
C PHE A 76 -6.12 5.54 -7.62
N ALA A 77 -6.51 4.46 -8.31
CA ALA A 77 -7.28 4.53 -9.56
C ALA A 77 -8.62 5.26 -9.40
N ASN A 78 -9.24 5.17 -8.22
CA ASN A 78 -10.57 5.74 -7.95
C ASN A 78 -10.56 7.15 -7.37
N ASN A 79 -9.43 7.85 -7.34
CA ASN A 79 -9.43 9.28 -7.00
C ASN A 79 -10.09 10.08 -8.14
N LYS A 80 -11.43 10.17 -8.10
CA LYS A 80 -12.28 11.03 -8.95
C LYS A 80 -11.97 12.53 -8.79
N SER A 81 -11.04 12.89 -7.91
CA SER A 81 -10.55 14.25 -7.70
C SER A 81 -9.26 14.46 -8.49
N GLY A 82 -9.38 15.06 -9.67
CA GLY A 82 -8.31 15.79 -10.39
C GLY A 82 -6.93 15.13 -10.48
N ALA A 83 -6.71 14.32 -11.52
CA ALA A 83 -5.43 14.09 -12.21
C ALA A 83 -4.12 14.04 -11.39
N THR A 84 -4.13 13.56 -10.15
CA THR A 84 -2.91 13.25 -9.40
C THR A 84 -2.52 11.82 -9.74
N SER A 85 -1.40 11.61 -10.43
CA SER A 85 -1.00 10.27 -10.85
C SER A 85 -0.71 9.39 -9.62
N ALA A 86 -1.10 8.11 -9.65
CA ALA A 86 -0.82 7.14 -8.58
C ALA A 86 0.66 7.13 -8.14
N VAL A 87 1.57 7.49 -9.06
CA VAL A 87 3.01 7.67 -8.78
C VAL A 87 3.27 8.83 -7.83
N GLN A 88 2.60 9.97 -7.98
CA GLN A 88 2.76 11.11 -7.07
C GLN A 88 2.27 10.77 -5.66
N MET A 89 1.14 10.05 -5.54
CA MET A 89 0.63 9.60 -4.24
C MET A 89 1.53 8.56 -3.59
N LEU A 90 2.05 7.61 -4.37
CA LEU A 90 3.07 6.68 -3.91
C LEU A 90 4.31 7.42 -3.39
N LEU A 91 4.86 8.34 -4.19
CA LEU A 91 6.02 9.14 -3.77
C LEU A 91 5.73 9.96 -2.52
N ALA A 92 4.53 10.53 -2.39
CA ALA A 92 4.13 11.26 -1.20
C ALA A 92 4.12 10.36 0.05
N SER A 93 3.52 9.17 -0.04
CA SER A 93 3.51 8.20 1.07
C SER A 93 4.92 7.76 1.50
N ILE A 94 5.85 7.61 0.55
CA ILE A 94 7.25 7.25 0.84
C ILE A 94 8.02 8.41 1.51
N ARG A 95 7.70 9.65 1.13
CA ARG A 95 8.40 10.88 1.54
C ARG A 95 7.95 11.43 2.89
N GLN A 96 6.86 10.94 3.48
CA GLN A 96 6.46 11.38 4.82
C GLN A 96 7.62 11.14 5.79
N ALA A 97 8.23 12.25 6.25
CA ALA A 97 9.22 12.22 7.32
C ALA A 97 8.51 11.77 8.61
N PRO A 98 9.18 11.04 9.52
CA PRO A 98 8.58 10.69 10.79
C PRO A 98 8.12 11.98 11.49
N ALA A 99 6.87 11.99 11.96
CA ALA A 99 6.34 13.02 12.85
C ALA A 99 7.15 13.00 14.16
N GLY A 100 8.31 13.63 14.17
CA GLY A 100 9.27 13.54 15.27
C GLY A 100 10.52 14.41 15.15
N SER A 101 10.77 15.07 14.03
CA SER A 101 11.92 15.98 13.87
C SER A 101 11.53 17.44 14.05
N ALA A 102 10.82 17.77 15.14
CA ALA A 102 10.80 19.14 15.63
C ALA A 102 12.14 19.37 16.35
N THR A 103 13.14 19.79 15.58
CA THR A 103 14.39 20.33 16.13
C THR A 103 14.04 21.53 17.00
N SER A 104 13.97 21.30 18.30
CA SER A 104 14.09 22.35 19.30
C SER A 104 15.55 22.80 19.28
N GLN A 105 15.85 23.88 18.56
CA GLN A 105 17.06 24.65 18.79
C GLN A 105 16.66 25.95 19.48
N ARG A 106 17.23 26.11 20.67
CA ARG A 106 17.19 27.26 21.55
C ARG A 106 17.96 28.43 20.96
#